data_AF-A0A359LYU8-F1
#
_entry.id   AF-A0A359LYU8-F1
#
_cell.length_a   1.000
_cell.length_b   1.000
_cell.length_c   1.000
_cell.angle_alpha   90.00
_cell.angle_beta   90.00
_cell.angle_gamma   90.00
#
_symmetry.space_group_name_H-M   'P 1'
#
loop_
_entity.id
_entity.type
_entity.pdbx_description
1 polymer ?
#
loop_
_entity_poly.entity_id
_entity_poly.type
_entity_poly.pdbx_seq_one_letter_code
_entity_poly.pdbx_strand_id
1 'polypeptide(L)'
;DREYVVGGGLRWYAAMGQALTALPLPIDDLTAELGDDIYERMMRDPQVAASVGVLRTAILEDGLRLRPALDDRDADGYDQAVELVELCERQLDELETSIDDVLLDMTQAIALGNRVAEEVFAYDSTFTGRTELVLRRLNVKPRRNLAFVVDAFGNIVGLLGVEAGQPLLHGALLTDEQRARVLPRSKFAIFTFRPRDNDPRGETVLRPVYNPWWLKMQTWPEYLKYLVQFA
;
A
#
# COMPACT_ATOMS: atom_id res chain seq x y z
N ASP A 1 -11.04 -19.12 -19.29
CA ASP A 1 -9.83 -18.54 -19.91
C ASP A 1 -8.58 -19.19 -19.35
N ARG A 2 -7.53 -19.38 -20.16
CA ARG A 2 -6.23 -19.95 -19.72
C ARG A 2 -5.22 -18.82 -19.64
N GLU A 3 -4.67 -18.60 -18.45
CA GLU A 3 -3.55 -17.68 -18.24
C GLU A 3 -2.23 -18.40 -18.51
N TYR A 4 -1.28 -17.68 -19.13
CA TYR A 4 0.02 -18.21 -19.50
C TYR A 4 1.11 -17.51 -18.70
N VAL A 5 2.05 -18.29 -18.18
CA VAL A 5 3.22 -17.75 -17.51
C VAL A 5 4.32 -17.48 -18.54
N VAL A 6 4.75 -16.23 -18.67
CA VAL A 6 5.76 -15.80 -19.67
C VAL A 6 6.91 -15.07 -18.95
N GLY A 7 7.71 -15.75 -18.12
CA GLY A 7 8.85 -15.08 -17.47
C GLY A 7 9.69 -15.88 -16.46
N GLY A 8 10.52 -16.84 -16.89
CA GLY A 8 11.42 -17.58 -15.99
C GLY A 8 11.93 -18.89 -16.58
N GLY A 9 13.03 -19.44 -16.06
CA GLY A 9 13.62 -20.69 -16.57
C GLY A 9 12.72 -21.91 -16.33
N LEU A 10 12.63 -22.82 -17.33
CA LEU A 10 11.75 -24.01 -17.34
C LEU A 10 11.76 -24.86 -16.04
N ARG A 11 12.89 -24.91 -15.33
CA ARG A 11 13.06 -25.66 -14.08
C ARG A 11 12.40 -25.00 -12.86
N TRP A 12 12.25 -23.68 -12.87
CA TRP A 12 11.57 -22.92 -11.81
C TRP A 12 10.07 -23.23 -11.82
N TYR A 13 9.46 -23.28 -13.01
CA TYR A 13 8.02 -23.52 -13.18
C TYR A 13 7.56 -24.95 -12.98
N ALA A 14 8.38 -25.95 -13.33
CA ALA A 14 8.02 -27.35 -13.13
C ALA A 14 7.83 -27.73 -11.65
N ALA A 15 8.43 -26.99 -10.72
CA ALA A 15 8.26 -27.16 -9.28
C ALA A 15 7.29 -26.12 -8.64
N MET A 16 7.01 -25.00 -9.31
CA MET A 16 6.27 -23.85 -8.75
C MET A 16 4.82 -23.67 -9.24
N GLY A 17 4.26 -24.58 -10.06
CA GLY A 17 2.87 -24.44 -10.52
C GLY A 17 1.82 -24.23 -9.40
N GLN A 18 2.18 -24.51 -8.14
CA GLN A 18 1.39 -24.21 -6.93
C GLN A 18 2.18 -23.47 -5.84
N ALA A 19 3.39 -22.99 -6.12
CA ALA A 19 4.23 -22.40 -5.10
C ALA A 19 3.92 -20.92 -4.90
N LEU A 20 3.64 -20.56 -3.65
CA LEU A 20 3.47 -19.18 -3.24
C LEU A 20 4.84 -18.59 -2.90
N THR A 21 5.07 -17.36 -3.35
CA THR A 21 6.32 -16.64 -3.10
C THR A 21 6.03 -15.39 -2.31
N ALA A 22 6.73 -15.19 -1.19
CA ALA A 22 6.77 -13.90 -0.53
C ALA A 22 7.77 -13.00 -1.25
N LEU A 23 7.31 -11.89 -1.81
CA LEU A 23 8.16 -10.94 -2.52
C LEU A 23 9.16 -10.29 -1.56
N PRO A 24 10.38 -9.96 -2.04
CA PRO A 24 11.33 -9.22 -1.23
C PRO A 24 10.82 -7.79 -1.00
N LEU A 25 11.20 -7.21 0.14
CA LEU A 25 10.77 -5.87 0.53
C LEU A 25 11.24 -4.75 -0.43
N PRO A 26 12.52 -4.72 -0.88
CA PRO A 26 13.01 -3.68 -1.78
C PRO A 26 12.14 -3.53 -3.05
N ILE A 27 11.90 -2.28 -3.43
CA ILE A 27 11.17 -1.90 -4.65
C ILE A 27 12.11 -1.52 -5.80
N ASP A 28 13.34 -1.16 -5.49
CA ASP A 28 14.35 -0.69 -6.43
C ASP A 28 15.77 -0.93 -5.90
N ASP A 29 16.76 -0.48 -6.66
CA ASP A 29 18.17 -0.58 -6.32
C ASP A 29 18.53 0.18 -5.04
N LEU A 30 17.96 1.37 -4.80
CA LEU A 30 18.27 2.15 -3.59
C LEU A 30 17.78 1.46 -2.33
N THR A 31 16.55 0.95 -2.34
CA THR A 31 15.99 0.23 -1.20
C THR A 31 16.70 -1.11 -0.96
N ALA A 32 17.23 -1.73 -2.02
CA ALA A 32 18.04 -2.93 -1.91
C ALA A 32 19.43 -2.66 -1.30
N GLU A 33 20.09 -1.55 -1.68
CA GLU A 33 21.46 -1.23 -1.27
C GLU A 33 21.55 -0.45 0.06
N LEU A 34 20.65 0.50 0.27
CA LEU A 34 20.72 1.48 1.37
C LEU A 34 19.70 1.23 2.48
N GLY A 35 18.77 0.29 2.25
CA GLY A 35 17.71 -0.06 3.17
C GLY A 35 16.36 0.51 2.78
N ASP A 36 15.32 -0.16 3.27
CA ASP A 36 13.94 0.05 2.87
C ASP A 36 13.32 1.36 3.40
N ASP A 37 14.01 2.02 4.35
CA ASP A 37 13.62 3.28 4.98
C ASP A 37 14.23 4.52 4.29
N ILE A 38 15.03 4.35 3.23
CA ILE A 38 15.71 5.48 2.56
C ILE A 38 14.73 6.56 2.10
N TYR A 39 13.56 6.19 1.62
CA TYR A 39 12.53 7.14 1.20
C TYR A 39 11.84 7.82 2.38
N GLU A 40 11.64 7.12 3.50
CA GLU A 40 11.18 7.75 4.75
C GLU A 40 12.20 8.78 5.26
N ARG A 41 13.50 8.51 5.09
CA ARG A 41 14.58 9.45 5.43
C ARG A 41 14.59 10.66 4.50
N MET A 42 14.39 10.48 3.20
CA MET A 42 14.28 11.58 2.23
C MET A 42 13.09 12.49 2.55
N MET A 43 11.97 11.92 3.01
CA MET A 43 10.79 12.68 3.44
C MET A 43 11.02 13.55 4.68
N ARG A 44 12.18 13.47 5.35
CA ARG A 44 12.58 14.43 6.40
C ARG A 44 13.21 15.70 5.83
N ASP A 45 13.59 15.71 4.55
CA ASP A 45 14.04 16.92 3.88
C ASP A 45 12.83 17.84 3.62
N PRO A 46 12.87 19.12 4.06
CA PRO A 46 11.72 20.03 3.94
C PRO A 46 11.22 20.23 2.50
N GLN A 47 12.11 20.21 1.51
CA GLN A 47 11.74 20.43 0.12
C GLN A 47 11.07 19.20 -0.48
N VAL A 48 11.58 18.01 -0.14
CA VAL A 48 10.95 16.74 -0.53
C VAL A 48 9.58 16.60 0.12
N ALA A 49 9.50 16.83 1.44
CA ALA A 49 8.27 16.75 2.22
C ALA A 49 7.19 17.70 1.69
N ALA A 50 7.56 18.97 1.42
CA ALA A 50 6.62 19.96 0.89
C ALA A 50 6.11 19.57 -0.51
N SER A 51 7.00 19.13 -1.41
CA SER A 51 6.62 18.77 -2.79
C SER A 51 5.67 17.57 -2.84
N VAL A 52 5.98 16.52 -2.07
CA VAL A 52 5.11 15.33 -1.97
C VAL A 52 3.83 15.65 -1.21
N GLY A 53 3.90 16.49 -0.18
CA GLY A 53 2.75 16.94 0.60
C GLY A 53 1.73 17.69 -0.27
N VAL A 54 2.17 18.67 -1.05
CA VAL A 54 1.31 19.43 -1.98
C VAL A 54 0.61 18.51 -2.97
N LEU A 55 1.35 17.56 -3.57
CA LEU A 55 0.75 16.59 -4.49
C LEU A 55 -0.34 15.74 -3.82
N ARG A 56 -0.07 15.23 -2.62
CA ARG A 56 -1.02 14.41 -1.87
C ARG A 56 -2.27 15.19 -1.47
N THR A 57 -2.10 16.42 -0.98
CA THR A 57 -3.23 17.29 -0.65
C THR A 57 -4.05 17.63 -1.88
N ALA A 58 -3.42 17.92 -3.03
CA ALA A 58 -4.12 18.20 -4.28
C ALA A 58 -4.94 17.00 -4.78
N ILE A 59 -4.44 15.76 -4.59
CA ILE A 59 -5.19 14.55 -4.95
C ILE A 59 -6.46 14.39 -4.10
N LEU A 60 -6.42 14.83 -2.84
CA LEU A 60 -7.50 14.63 -1.88
C LEU A 60 -8.41 15.87 -1.72
N GLU A 61 -8.15 16.95 -2.46
CA GLU A 61 -8.84 18.24 -2.31
C GLU A 61 -10.36 18.13 -2.50
N ASP A 62 -10.81 17.31 -3.46
CA ASP A 62 -12.23 17.14 -3.79
C ASP A 62 -12.99 16.18 -2.86
N GLY A 63 -12.25 15.49 -1.97
CA GLY A 63 -12.77 14.46 -1.07
C GLY A 63 -13.20 13.17 -1.77
N LEU A 64 -13.64 12.21 -0.96
CA LEU A 64 -14.24 10.96 -1.45
C LEU A 64 -15.72 11.19 -1.76
N ARG A 65 -16.17 10.66 -2.91
CA ARG A 65 -17.60 10.63 -3.26
C ARG A 65 -17.97 9.24 -3.75
N LEU A 66 -19.05 8.70 -3.21
CA LEU A 66 -19.62 7.46 -3.70
C LEU A 66 -20.70 7.77 -4.75
N ARG A 67 -20.90 6.82 -5.66
CA ARG A 67 -21.93 6.93 -6.71
C ARG A 67 -22.65 5.59 -6.85
N PRO A 68 -23.96 5.61 -7.14
CA PRO A 68 -24.69 4.38 -7.40
C PRO A 68 -24.10 3.63 -8.59
N ALA A 69 -24.16 2.31 -8.56
CA ALA A 69 -23.68 1.47 -9.67
C ALA A 69 -24.54 1.60 -10.94
N LEU A 70 -25.77 2.12 -10.79
CA LEU A 70 -26.72 2.38 -11.86
C LEU A 70 -26.93 3.89 -11.99
N ASP A 71 -26.75 4.44 -13.20
CA ASP A 71 -26.96 5.87 -13.47
C ASP A 71 -28.38 6.17 -13.97
N ASP A 72 -29.07 5.17 -14.55
CA ASP A 72 -30.44 5.29 -15.04
C ASP A 72 -31.45 5.09 -13.90
N ARG A 73 -32.26 6.12 -13.65
CA ARG A 73 -33.26 6.12 -12.57
C ARG A 73 -34.40 5.15 -12.81
N ASP A 74 -34.66 4.80 -14.07
CA ASP A 74 -35.72 3.88 -14.45
C ASP A 74 -35.22 2.42 -14.51
N ALA A 75 -33.93 2.18 -14.27
CA ALA A 75 -33.36 0.84 -14.24
C ALA A 75 -33.82 0.07 -12.99
N ASP A 76 -34.12 -1.22 -13.18
CA ASP A 76 -34.43 -2.14 -12.09
C ASP A 76 -33.25 -2.18 -11.08
N GLY A 77 -33.56 -1.99 -9.80
CA GLY A 77 -32.58 -1.93 -8.72
C GLY A 77 -31.89 -0.57 -8.52
N TYR A 78 -32.27 0.51 -9.22
CA TYR A 78 -31.70 1.85 -8.97
C TYR A 78 -31.84 2.30 -7.51
N ASP A 79 -33.04 2.18 -6.95
CA ASP A 79 -33.32 2.55 -5.55
C ASP A 79 -32.44 1.76 -4.57
N GLN A 80 -32.23 0.47 -4.83
CA GLN A 80 -31.33 -0.37 -4.03
C GLN A 80 -29.87 0.10 -4.15
N ALA A 81 -29.43 0.50 -5.35
CA ALA A 81 -28.08 1.02 -5.54
C ALA A 81 -27.87 2.34 -4.78
N VAL A 82 -28.89 3.20 -4.70
CA VAL A 82 -28.85 4.44 -3.90
C VAL A 82 -28.78 4.10 -2.41
N GLU A 83 -29.62 3.19 -1.92
CA GLU A 83 -29.61 2.75 -0.52
C GLU A 83 -28.23 2.18 -0.11
N LEU A 84 -27.60 1.39 -0.97
CA LEU A 84 -26.26 0.85 -0.74
C LEU A 84 -25.18 1.92 -0.70
N VAL A 85 -25.32 3.00 -1.47
CA VAL A 85 -24.40 4.15 -1.42
C VAL A 85 -24.53 4.87 -0.09
N GLU A 86 -25.76 5.20 0.32
CA GLU A 86 -26.02 5.87 1.61
C GLU A 86 -25.49 5.03 2.79
N LEU A 87 -25.66 3.71 2.71
CA LEU A 87 -25.11 2.77 3.69
C LEU A 87 -23.58 2.84 3.74
N CYS A 88 -22.91 2.80 2.58
CA CYS A 88 -21.46 2.88 2.49
C CYS A 88 -20.93 4.23 2.97
N GLU A 89 -21.55 5.34 2.58
CA GLU A 89 -21.17 6.69 3.02
C GLU A 89 -21.22 6.79 4.54
N ARG A 90 -22.32 6.34 5.15
CA ARG A 90 -22.46 6.33 6.60
C ARG A 90 -21.41 5.45 7.30
N GLN A 91 -21.06 4.28 6.74
CA GLN A 91 -20.00 3.45 7.32
C GLN A 91 -18.63 4.15 7.27
N LEU A 92 -18.34 4.89 6.20
CA LEU A 92 -17.09 5.64 6.07
C LEU A 92 -17.04 6.84 7.04
N ASP A 93 -18.17 7.50 7.26
CA ASP A 93 -18.29 8.61 8.22
C ASP A 93 -18.14 8.16 9.68
N GLU A 94 -18.54 6.92 10.00
CA GLU A 94 -18.49 6.35 11.35
C GLU A 94 -17.19 5.60 11.68
N LEU A 95 -16.18 5.64 10.80
CA LEU A 95 -14.86 5.05 11.07
C LEU A 95 -14.19 5.69 12.29
N GLU A 96 -13.44 4.89 13.06
CA GLU A 96 -12.71 5.42 14.24
C GLU A 96 -11.60 6.42 13.85
N THR A 97 -11.05 6.28 12.65
CA THR A 97 -10.12 7.23 12.04
C THR A 97 -10.79 7.74 10.77
N SER A 98 -10.82 9.05 10.58
CA SER A 98 -11.51 9.66 9.44
C SER A 98 -11.01 9.06 8.12
N ILE A 99 -11.92 8.89 7.15
CA ILE A 99 -11.53 8.37 5.85
C ILE A 99 -10.49 9.27 5.17
N ASP A 100 -10.55 10.59 5.39
CA ASP A 100 -9.56 11.54 4.88
C ASP A 100 -8.16 11.29 5.45
N ASP A 101 -8.03 11.02 6.75
CA ASP A 101 -6.74 10.68 7.37
C ASP A 101 -6.20 9.34 6.84
N VAL A 102 -7.09 8.35 6.66
CA VAL A 102 -6.74 7.05 6.10
C VAL A 102 -6.26 7.21 4.65
N LEU A 103 -6.99 7.95 3.82
CA LEU A 103 -6.62 8.21 2.43
C LEU A 103 -5.34 9.04 2.33
N LEU A 104 -5.17 10.03 3.20
CA LEU A 104 -3.93 10.78 3.31
C LEU A 104 -2.78 9.82 3.61
N ASP A 105 -2.88 8.94 4.60
CA ASP A 105 -1.81 7.99 4.88
C ASP A 105 -1.58 6.96 3.76
N MET A 106 -2.64 6.47 3.13
CA MET A 106 -2.55 5.56 1.97
C MET A 106 -1.84 6.23 0.78
N THR A 107 -2.05 7.53 0.54
CA THR A 107 -1.35 8.25 -0.54
C THR A 107 0.16 8.40 -0.33
N GLN A 108 0.69 8.03 0.85
CA GLN A 108 2.15 7.87 1.01
C GLN A 108 2.74 6.81 0.06
N ALA A 109 1.93 5.94 -0.53
CA ALA A 109 2.34 5.01 -1.58
C ALA A 109 3.09 5.70 -2.72
N ILE A 110 2.77 6.98 -3.02
CA ILE A 110 3.47 7.79 -4.03
C ILE A 110 4.97 7.88 -3.73
N ALA A 111 5.33 8.03 -2.45
CA ALA A 111 6.72 8.12 -1.99
C ALA A 111 7.35 6.75 -1.68
N LEU A 112 6.53 5.74 -1.37
CA LEU A 112 6.99 4.47 -0.81
C LEU A 112 6.76 3.24 -1.71
N GLY A 113 6.16 3.40 -2.89
CA GLY A 113 5.75 2.31 -3.77
C GLY A 113 4.32 1.82 -3.46
N ASN A 114 4.07 1.44 -2.21
CA ASN A 114 2.78 0.90 -1.81
C ASN A 114 2.37 1.28 -0.37
N ARG A 115 1.07 1.24 -0.09
CA ARG A 115 0.47 1.27 1.26
C ARG A 115 -0.64 0.24 1.36
N VAL A 116 -0.81 -0.31 2.57
CA VAL A 116 -1.78 -1.36 2.86
C VAL A 116 -2.54 -0.99 4.12
N ALA A 117 -3.87 -1.03 4.06
CA ALA A 117 -4.75 -0.91 5.20
C ALA A 117 -5.44 -2.24 5.48
N GLU A 118 -5.43 -2.67 6.74
CA GLU A 118 -6.20 -3.82 7.21
C GLU A 118 -7.65 -3.40 7.48
N GLU A 119 -8.59 -4.12 6.90
CA GLU A 119 -10.02 -3.97 7.15
C GLU A 119 -10.39 -4.68 8.46
N VAL A 120 -10.96 -3.94 9.40
CA VAL A 120 -11.41 -4.47 10.68
C VAL A 120 -12.90 -4.24 10.82
N PHE A 121 -13.64 -5.34 10.83
CA PHE A 121 -15.08 -5.35 10.98
C PHE A 121 -15.50 -5.60 12.43
N ALA A 122 -16.65 -5.07 12.82
CA ALA A 122 -17.29 -5.33 14.10
C ALA A 122 -18.79 -5.56 13.90
N TYR A 123 -19.41 -6.31 14.82
CA TYR A 123 -20.87 -6.37 14.87
C TYR A 123 -21.41 -5.10 15.52
N ASP A 124 -22.40 -4.49 14.87
CA ASP A 124 -23.12 -3.33 15.40
C ASP A 124 -24.62 -3.52 15.19
N SER A 125 -25.40 -3.28 16.24
CA SER A 125 -26.87 -3.34 16.22
C SER A 125 -27.54 -1.96 16.23
N THR A 126 -26.75 -0.90 16.42
CA THR A 126 -27.23 0.49 16.43
C THR A 126 -27.38 1.06 15.02
N PHE A 127 -26.74 0.43 14.03
CA PHE A 127 -26.66 0.93 12.66
C PHE A 127 -28.01 0.90 11.92
N THR A 128 -28.67 -0.27 11.87
CA THR A 128 -29.98 -0.46 11.20
C THR A 128 -31.08 -0.95 12.15
N GLY A 129 -30.77 -1.06 13.45
CA GLY A 129 -31.62 -1.76 14.42
C GLY A 129 -31.56 -3.28 14.32
N ARG A 130 -30.73 -3.82 13.41
CA ARG A 130 -30.37 -5.24 13.29
C ARG A 130 -28.87 -5.39 13.50
N THR A 131 -28.45 -6.52 14.04
CA THR A 131 -27.03 -6.84 14.19
C THR A 131 -26.42 -7.07 12.81
N GLU A 132 -25.57 -6.15 12.36
CA GLU A 132 -24.88 -6.17 11.08
C GLU A 132 -23.37 -6.10 11.27
N LEU A 133 -22.64 -6.54 10.24
CA LEU A 133 -21.19 -6.43 10.20
C LEU A 133 -20.83 -5.09 9.56
N VAL A 134 -20.23 -4.19 10.33
CA VAL A 134 -19.86 -2.84 9.87
C VAL A 134 -18.34 -2.72 9.82
N LEU A 135 -17.83 -1.98 8.83
CA LEU A 135 -16.43 -1.63 8.77
C LEU A 135 -16.12 -0.64 9.89
N ARG A 136 -15.29 -1.05 10.86
CA ARG A 136 -14.99 -0.24 12.04
C ARG A 136 -13.70 0.56 11.88
N ARG A 137 -12.69 -0.04 11.25
CA ARG A 137 -11.38 0.58 11.02
C ARG A 137 -10.78 0.15 9.70
N LEU A 138 -10.07 1.09 9.08
CA LEU A 138 -9.08 0.85 8.04
C LEU A 138 -7.70 1.17 8.62
N ASN A 139 -7.02 0.13 9.11
CA ASN A 139 -5.78 0.32 9.85
C ASN A 139 -4.56 0.24 8.91
N VAL A 140 -4.02 1.40 8.52
CA VAL A 140 -2.86 1.48 7.64
C VAL A 140 -1.61 0.95 8.36
N LYS A 141 -0.96 -0.05 7.76
CA LYS A 141 0.19 -0.73 8.35
C LYS A 141 1.51 -0.17 7.81
N PRO A 142 2.59 -0.11 8.61
CA PRO A 142 3.92 0.18 8.10
C PRO A 142 4.33 -0.81 7.01
N ARG A 143 4.89 -0.32 5.90
CA ARG A 143 5.30 -1.16 4.75
C ARG A 143 6.26 -2.27 5.18
N ARG A 144 7.23 -1.94 6.03
CA ARG A 144 8.26 -2.88 6.55
C ARG A 144 7.70 -4.08 7.32
N ASN A 145 6.43 -4.06 7.72
CA ASN A 145 5.81 -5.11 8.51
C ASN A 145 5.02 -6.12 7.67
N LEU A 146 4.95 -5.93 6.35
CA LEU A 146 4.14 -6.75 5.45
C LEU A 146 4.94 -7.15 4.21
N ALA A 147 4.84 -8.41 3.82
CA ALA A 147 5.34 -8.92 2.54
C ALA A 147 4.17 -9.40 1.69
N PHE A 148 4.16 -9.04 0.41
CA PHE A 148 3.18 -9.54 -0.55
C PHE A 148 3.46 -11.00 -0.88
N VAL A 149 2.41 -11.81 -0.88
CA VAL A 149 2.47 -13.20 -1.33
C VAL A 149 1.79 -13.30 -2.67
N VAL A 150 2.55 -13.76 -3.67
CA VAL A 150 2.07 -13.93 -5.03
C VAL A 150 2.09 -15.39 -5.46
N ASP A 151 1.23 -15.72 -6.41
CA ASP A 151 1.27 -16.98 -7.13
C ASP A 151 2.33 -16.95 -8.26
N ALA A 152 2.39 -18.04 -9.04
CA ALA A 152 3.32 -18.15 -10.17
C ALA A 152 3.02 -17.19 -11.33
N PHE A 153 1.86 -16.52 -11.33
CA PHE A 153 1.41 -15.57 -12.35
C PHE A 153 1.59 -14.11 -11.90
N GLY A 154 2.05 -13.87 -10.67
CA GLY A 154 2.20 -12.54 -10.09
C GLY A 154 0.92 -11.99 -9.47
N ASN A 155 -0.14 -12.79 -9.36
CA ASN A 155 -1.37 -12.36 -8.69
C ASN A 155 -1.19 -12.36 -7.17
N ILE A 156 -1.69 -11.34 -6.49
CA ILE A 156 -1.63 -11.26 -5.03
C ILE A 156 -2.62 -12.27 -4.42
N VAL A 157 -2.09 -13.29 -3.77
CA VAL A 157 -2.88 -14.26 -3.00
C VAL A 157 -3.19 -13.72 -1.60
N GLY A 158 -2.23 -13.01 -1.01
CA GLY A 158 -2.36 -12.46 0.32
C GLY A 158 -1.12 -11.72 0.80
N LEU A 159 -1.02 -11.55 2.11
CA LEU A 159 0.09 -10.87 2.76
C LEU A 159 0.60 -11.70 3.94
N LEU A 160 1.90 -11.65 4.17
CA LEU A 160 2.52 -12.11 5.41
C LEU A 160 2.82 -10.91 6.28
N GLY A 161 2.45 -10.99 7.55
CA GLY A 161 2.80 -10.00 8.56
C GLY A 161 3.95 -10.47 9.46
N VAL A 162 4.58 -9.51 10.14
CA VAL A 162 5.50 -9.79 11.25
C VAL A 162 4.72 -10.38 12.42
N GLU A 163 5.08 -11.59 12.86
CA GLU A 163 4.67 -12.13 14.15
C GLU A 163 5.59 -11.63 15.27
N ALA A 164 5.04 -11.42 16.47
CA ALA A 164 5.82 -10.94 17.60
C ALA A 164 7.01 -11.87 17.89
N GLY A 165 8.22 -11.32 17.82
CA GLY A 165 9.47 -12.05 18.09
C GLY A 165 10.04 -12.82 16.89
N GLN A 166 9.42 -12.76 15.71
CA GLN A 166 9.95 -13.37 14.48
C GLN A 166 10.26 -12.30 13.42
N PRO A 167 11.36 -12.44 12.67
CA PRO A 167 11.61 -11.56 11.53
C PRO A 167 10.55 -11.78 10.44
N LEU A 168 10.27 -10.75 9.65
CA LEU A 168 9.40 -10.90 8.48
C LEU A 168 10.04 -11.86 7.47
N LEU A 169 9.28 -12.85 7.03
CA LEU A 169 9.68 -13.70 5.92
C LEU A 169 9.38 -12.99 4.59
N HIS A 170 10.41 -12.78 3.77
CA HIS A 170 10.30 -12.17 2.45
C HIS A 170 11.40 -12.68 1.49
N GLY A 171 11.20 -12.51 0.19
CA GLY A 171 12.16 -12.94 -0.84
C GLY A 171 12.35 -14.46 -0.92
N ALA A 172 11.34 -15.24 -0.51
CA ALA A 172 11.45 -16.69 -0.35
C ALA A 172 10.19 -17.42 -0.81
N LEU A 173 10.40 -18.67 -1.20
CA LEU A 173 9.34 -19.65 -1.39
C LEU A 173 8.70 -20.03 -0.06
N LEU A 174 7.37 -20.10 -0.03
CA LEU A 174 6.64 -20.48 1.18
C LEU A 174 6.54 -21.99 1.34
N THR A 175 6.86 -22.48 2.53
CA THR A 175 6.54 -23.85 2.96
C THR A 175 5.05 -24.01 3.27
N ASP A 176 4.56 -25.24 3.38
CA ASP A 176 3.15 -25.50 3.75
C ASP A 176 2.74 -24.83 5.07
N GLU A 177 3.61 -24.86 6.07
CA GLU A 177 3.36 -24.21 7.36
C GLU A 177 3.27 -22.68 7.23
N GLN A 178 4.09 -22.08 6.36
CA GLN A 178 4.08 -20.64 6.11
C GLN A 178 2.88 -20.22 5.27
N ARG A 179 2.44 -21.08 4.33
CA ARG A 179 1.23 -20.86 3.53
C ARG A 179 -0.02 -20.74 4.41
N ALA A 180 -0.09 -21.52 5.50
CA ALA A 180 -1.19 -21.44 6.46
C ALA A 180 -1.27 -20.10 7.22
N ARG A 181 -0.18 -19.32 7.25
CA ARG A 181 -0.10 -18.01 7.93
C ARG A 181 -0.40 -16.84 6.99
N VAL A 182 -0.61 -17.09 5.70
CA VAL A 182 -0.91 -16.04 4.73
C VAL A 182 -2.28 -15.44 5.03
N LEU A 183 -2.29 -14.14 5.29
CA LEU A 183 -3.53 -13.40 5.49
C LEU A 183 -4.17 -13.15 4.11
N PRO A 184 -5.48 -13.44 3.95
CA PRO A 184 -6.12 -13.37 2.64
C PRO A 184 -6.13 -11.94 2.10
N ARG A 185 -5.95 -11.80 0.78
CA ARG A 185 -5.97 -10.49 0.09
C ARG A 185 -7.24 -9.68 0.37
N SER A 186 -8.38 -10.34 0.53
CA SER A 186 -9.68 -9.69 0.78
C SER A 186 -9.77 -8.98 2.14
N LYS A 187 -8.83 -9.19 3.06
CA LYS A 187 -8.79 -8.49 4.36
C LYS A 187 -8.14 -7.10 4.27
N PHE A 188 -7.67 -6.69 3.09
CA PHE A 188 -6.82 -5.51 2.97
C PHE A 188 -7.27 -4.60 1.83
N ALA A 189 -7.25 -3.30 2.07
CA ALA A 189 -7.21 -2.30 1.01
C ALA A 189 -5.75 -2.03 0.64
N ILE A 190 -5.40 -2.15 -0.64
CA ILE A 190 -4.02 -2.04 -1.12
C ILE A 190 -3.95 -0.94 -2.16
N PHE A 191 -3.09 0.04 -1.91
CA PHE A 191 -2.74 1.05 -2.90
C PHE A 191 -1.30 0.85 -3.35
N THR A 192 -1.15 0.50 -4.63
CA THR A 192 0.15 0.40 -5.31
C THR A 192 0.28 1.57 -6.29
N PHE A 193 1.33 2.36 -6.13
CA PHE A 193 1.61 3.48 -7.02
C PHE A 193 2.41 3.00 -8.23
N ARG A 194 1.90 3.26 -9.44
CA ARG A 194 2.53 2.90 -10.73
C ARG A 194 3.05 1.46 -10.76
N PRO A 195 2.17 0.45 -10.59
CA PRO A 195 2.59 -0.94 -10.73
C PRO A 195 3.14 -1.20 -12.12
N ARG A 196 4.26 -1.92 -12.19
CA ARG A 196 4.89 -2.37 -13.43
C ARG A 196 4.86 -3.89 -13.46
N ASP A 197 4.42 -4.47 -14.58
CA ASP A 197 4.35 -5.92 -14.77
C ASP A 197 3.56 -6.65 -13.66
N ASN A 198 2.49 -6.01 -13.16
CA ASN A 198 1.66 -6.45 -12.02
C ASN A 198 2.41 -6.58 -10.68
N ASP A 199 3.58 -5.98 -10.54
CA ASP A 199 4.29 -5.97 -9.27
C ASP A 199 3.51 -5.14 -8.22
N PRO A 200 3.05 -5.76 -7.12
CA PRO A 200 2.24 -5.08 -6.11
C PRO A 200 3.05 -4.11 -5.25
N ARG A 201 4.38 -4.16 -5.32
CA ARG A 201 5.26 -3.28 -4.53
C ARG A 201 5.34 -1.86 -5.11
N GLY A 202 5.05 -1.70 -6.40
CA GLY A 202 4.95 -0.41 -7.08
C GLY A 202 6.29 0.30 -7.27
N GLU A 203 6.21 1.53 -7.78
CA GLU A 203 7.34 2.43 -7.99
C GLU A 203 7.23 3.67 -7.09
N THR A 204 8.33 4.40 -6.91
CA THR A 204 8.33 5.66 -6.14
C THR A 204 8.68 6.86 -7.02
N VAL A 205 8.10 8.03 -6.71
CA VAL A 205 8.53 9.30 -7.32
C VAL A 205 9.89 9.78 -6.79
N LEU A 206 10.37 9.21 -5.68
CA LEU A 206 11.57 9.67 -4.98
C LEU A 206 12.86 9.05 -5.52
N ARG A 207 12.77 7.96 -6.29
CA ARG A 207 13.96 7.32 -6.89
C ARG A 207 14.86 8.31 -7.66
N PRO A 208 14.35 9.14 -8.59
CA PRO A 208 15.19 10.13 -9.28
C PRO A 208 15.62 11.31 -8.39
N VAL A 209 14.96 11.53 -7.25
CA VAL A 209 15.24 12.62 -6.31
C VAL A 209 16.44 12.30 -5.41
N TYR A 210 16.82 11.03 -5.30
CA TYR A 210 17.92 10.61 -4.42
C TYR A 210 19.24 11.32 -4.70
N ASN A 211 19.69 11.37 -5.96
CA ASN A 211 20.98 11.97 -6.32
C ASN A 211 21.08 13.45 -5.90
N PRO A 212 20.14 14.35 -6.28
CA PRO A 212 20.20 15.74 -5.86
C PRO A 212 20.01 15.92 -4.35
N TRP A 213 19.16 15.11 -3.71
CA TRP A 213 18.99 15.12 -2.25
C TRP A 213 20.30 14.73 -1.55
N TRP A 214 20.97 13.68 -2.00
CA TRP A 214 22.21 13.21 -1.42
C TRP A 214 23.32 14.24 -1.55
N LEU A 215 23.45 14.85 -2.74
CA LEU A 215 24.39 15.95 -2.97
C LEU A 215 24.11 17.13 -2.03
N LYS A 216 22.85 17.50 -1.84
CA LYS A 216 22.44 18.54 -0.88
C LYS A 216 22.87 18.18 0.54
N MET A 217 22.66 16.94 0.97
CA MET A 217 23.05 16.47 2.31
C MET A 217 24.57 16.50 2.54
N GLN A 218 25.37 16.25 1.51
CA GLN A 218 26.83 16.34 1.59
C GLN A 218 27.35 17.79 1.54
N THR A 219 26.69 18.66 0.77
CA THR A 219 27.19 20.02 0.51
C THR A 219 27.02 20.94 1.73
N TRP A 220 25.91 20.84 2.45
CA TRP A 220 25.62 21.73 3.58
C TRP A 220 26.68 21.68 4.71
N PRO A 221 27.11 20.49 5.18
CA PRO A 221 28.18 20.40 6.17
C PRO A 221 29.49 21.00 5.69
N GLU A 222 29.88 20.78 4.42
CA GLU A 222 31.12 21.34 3.87
C GLU A 222 31.06 22.86 3.73
N TYR A 223 29.91 23.39 3.31
CA TYR A 223 29.69 24.83 3.27
C TYR A 223 29.76 25.45 4.67
N LEU A 224 29.20 24.78 5.68
CA LEU A 224 29.30 25.25 7.07
C LEU A 224 30.74 25.24 7.58
N LYS A 225 31.53 24.20 7.27
CA LYS A 225 32.97 24.17 7.60
C LYS A 225 33.72 25.32 6.93
N TYR A 226 33.42 25.59 5.66
CA TYR A 226 33.99 26.72 4.94
C TYR A 226 33.65 28.05 5.63
N LEU A 227 32.39 28.29 6.00
CA LEU A 227 31.98 29.49 6.71
C LEU A 227 32.71 29.65 8.05
N VAL A 228 32.85 28.57 8.83
CA VAL A 228 33.57 28.61 10.12
C VAL A 228 35.06 28.94 9.94
N GLN A 229 35.68 28.53 8.84
CA GLN A 229 37.10 28.75 8.59
C GLN A 229 37.40 30.14 8.01
N PHE A 230 36.50 30.69 7.18
CA PHE A 230 36.81 31.83 6.32
C PHE A 230 35.84 33.02 6.44
N ALA A 231 34.74 32.92 7.17
CA ALA A 231 33.82 34.03 7.46
C ALA A 231 33.99 34.53 8.90
#